data_AF-A0A0R3W9N6-F1
#
_entry.id   AF-A0A0R3W9N6-F1
#
_cell.length_a   1.000
_cell.length_b   1.000
_cell.length_c   1.000
_cell.angle_alpha   90.00
_cell.angle_beta   90.00
_cell.angle_gamma   90.00
#
_symmetry.space_group_name_H-M   'P 1'
#
loop_
_entity.id
_entity.type
_entity.pdbx_description
1 polymer ?
#
loop_
_entity_poly.entity_id
_entity_poly.type
_entity_poly.pdbx_seq_one_letter_code
_entity_poly.pdbx_strand_id
1 'polypeptide(L)' 'MALIYVHFEYRQDSQTEPIKEIVNRYIDEKKLLLERPQNVSEYQPLTRILVSVDSEFVDNFVDELNKFELIAVKKHN' A
#
# COMPACT_ATOMS: atom_id res chain seq x y z
N MET A 1 10.01 -6.24 -15.76
CA MET A 1 9.11 -5.91 -14.65
C MET A 1 9.96 -5.27 -13.57
N ALA A 2 9.88 -3.95 -13.42
CA ALA A 2 10.61 -3.24 -12.38
C ALA A 2 9.65 -3.03 -11.20
N LEU A 3 10.13 -3.32 -9.99
CA LEU A 3 9.37 -3.10 -8.76
C LEU A 3 9.81 -1.79 -8.13
N ILE A 4 8.84 -1.02 -7.65
CA ILE A 4 9.06 0.23 -6.93
C ILE A 4 8.57 0.05 -5.50
N TYR A 5 9.42 0.39 -4.54
CA TYR A 5 9.06 0.31 -3.14
C TYR A 5 8.17 1.49 -2.77
N VAL A 6 6.99 1.18 -2.23
CA VAL A 6 6.06 2.15 -1.68
C VAL A 6 5.95 1.90 -0.19
N HIS A 7 6.36 2.91 0.57
CA HIS A 7 6.10 2.99 2.01
C HIS A 7 4.85 3.81 2.23
N PHE A 8 3.94 3.36 3.09
CA PHE A 8 2.83 4.17 3.55
C PHE A 8 2.46 3.91 5.00
N GLU A 9 1.85 4.92 5.62
CA GLU A 9 1.32 4.92 6.98
C GLU A 9 -0.01 5.67 7.00
N TYR A 10 -1.00 5.15 7.71
CA TYR A 10 -2.31 5.78 7.87
C TYR A 10 -2.66 5.94 9.35
N ARG A 11 -3.58 6.84 9.68
CA ARG A 11 -3.83 7.25 11.07
C ARG A 11 -5.14 6.77 11.67
N GLN A 12 -6.15 6.52 10.85
CA GLN A 12 -7.49 6.19 11.34
C GLN A 12 -7.79 4.71 11.20
N ASP A 13 -8.40 4.10 12.20
CA ASP A 13 -8.82 2.70 12.14
C ASP A 13 -9.81 2.43 11.00
N SER A 14 -10.68 3.41 10.70
CA SER A 14 -11.64 3.38 9.58
C SER A 14 -10.99 3.19 8.20
N GLN A 15 -9.70 3.50 8.08
CA GLN A 15 -8.95 3.37 6.82
C GLN A 15 -8.36 1.98 6.63
N THR A 16 -8.29 1.18 7.70
CA THR A 16 -7.67 -0.15 7.67
C THR A 16 -8.33 -1.04 6.61
N GLU A 17 -9.64 -1.24 6.68
CA GLU A 17 -10.34 -2.14 5.76
C GLU A 17 -10.27 -1.68 4.29
N PRO A 18 -10.54 -0.40 3.95
CA PRO A 18 -10.35 0.09 2.58
C PRO A 18 -8.92 -0.06 2.04
N ILE A 19 -7.90 0.18 2.87
CA ILE A 19 -6.50 0.00 2.48
C ILE A 19 -6.19 -1.47 2.24
N LYS A 20 -6.67 -2.37 3.10
CA LYS A 20 -6.54 -3.82 2.90
C LYS A 20 -7.19 -4.26 1.60
N GLU A 21 -8.38 -3.75 1.27
CA GLU A 21 -9.07 -4.04 0.00
C GLU A 21 -8.23 -3.62 -1.22
N ILE A 22 -7.65 -2.42 -1.19
CA ILE A 22 -6.78 -1.94 -2.26
C ILE A 22 -5.56 -2.86 -2.40
N VAL A 23 -4.86 -3.12 -1.30
CA VAL A 23 -3.64 -3.94 -1.34
C VAL A 23 -3.95 -5.36 -1.82
N ASN A 24 -4.99 -6.00 -1.29
CA ASN A 24 -5.40 -7.34 -1.72
C ASN A 24 -5.74 -7.38 -3.21
N ARG A 25 -6.45 -6.38 -3.74
CA ARG A 25 -6.73 -6.32 -5.19
C ARG A 25 -5.44 -6.29 -6.02
N TYR A 26 -4.44 -5.50 -5.62
CA TYR A 26 -3.16 -5.45 -6.36
C TYR A 26 -2.34 -6.75 -6.20
N ILE A 27 -2.47 -7.46 -5.07
CA ILE A 27 -1.88 -8.79 -4.89
C ILE A 27 -2.55 -9.81 -5.83
N ASP A 28 -3.88 -9.85 -5.87
CA ASP A 28 -4.65 -10.75 -6.72
C ASP A 28 -4.36 -10.52 -8.21
N GLU A 29 -4.16 -9.27 -8.61
CA GLU A 29 -3.75 -8.86 -9.95
C GLU A 29 -2.26 -9.11 -10.24
N LYS A 30 -1.48 -9.62 -9.27
CA LYS A 30 -0.03 -9.88 -9.34
C LYS A 30 0.81 -8.64 -9.64
N LYS A 31 0.35 -7.47 -9.20
CA LYS A 31 0.99 -6.15 -9.38
C LYS A 31 1.73 -5.67 -8.15
N LEU A 32 1.58 -6.37 -7.02
CA LEU A 32 2.13 -5.98 -5.72
C LEU A 32 2.66 -7.19 -4.95
N LEU A 33 3.79 -7.00 -4.28
CA LEU A 33 4.36 -7.92 -3.29
C LEU A 33 4.41 -7.23 -1.92
N LEU A 34 4.13 -8.01 -0.87
CA LEU A 34 4.21 -7.55 0.51
C LEU A 34 5.65 -7.69 1.03
N GLU A 35 6.22 -6.59 1.53
CA GLU A 35 7.54 -6.60 2.15
C GLU A 35 7.41 -6.63 3.68
N ARG A 36 6.66 -5.66 4.23
CA ARG A 36 6.46 -5.54 5.69
C ARG A 36 5.19 -4.74 6.02
N PRO A 37 4.29 -5.23 6.90
CA PRO A 37 4.23 -6.62 7.36
C PRO A 37 3.97 -7.57 6.17
N GLN A 38 4.32 -8.85 6.34
CA GLN A 38 4.20 -9.86 5.27
C GLN A 38 2.76 -10.33 5.08
N ASN A 39 1.83 -9.90 5.95
CA ASN A 39 0.42 -10.21 5.84
C ASN A 39 -0.43 -8.94 5.99
N VAL A 40 -1.42 -8.79 5.10
CA VAL A 40 -2.38 -7.68 5.09
C VAL A 40 -3.25 -7.66 6.36
N SER A 41 -3.47 -8.80 7.00
CA SER A 41 -4.20 -8.88 8.28
C SER A 41 -3.49 -8.17 9.43
N GLU A 42 -2.18 -7.93 9.32
CA GLU A 42 -1.37 -7.25 10.35
C GLU A 42 -1.40 -5.72 10.20
N TYR A 43 -2.13 -5.18 9.22
CA TYR A 43 -2.20 -3.75 8.98
C TYR A 43 -2.97 -3.05 10.11
N GLN A 44 -2.31 -2.05 10.69
CA GLN A 44 -2.84 -1.23 11.79
C GLN A 44 -2.45 0.23 11.57
N PRO A 45 -3.24 1.19 12.09
CA PRO A 45 -2.85 2.60 12.09
C PRO A 45 -1.48 2.83 12.70
N LEU A 46 -0.78 3.87 12.23
CA LEU A 46 0.57 4.27 12.68
C LEU A 46 1.64 3.18 12.52
N THR A 47 1.34 2.12 11.76
CA THR A 47 2.29 1.07 11.42
C THR A 47 2.91 1.33 10.06
N ARG A 48 4.22 1.13 9.97
CA ARG A 48 4.96 1.20 8.70
C ARG A 48 4.61 0.04 7.81
N ILE A 49 3.97 0.35 6.68
CA ILE A 49 3.67 -0.63 5.64
C ILE A 49 4.58 -0.37 4.45
N LEU A 50 5.25 -1.42 4.00
CA LEU A 50 6.16 -1.44 2.87
C LEU A 50 5.68 -2.51 1.90
N VAL A 51 5.50 -2.09 0.66
CA VAL A 51 5.08 -2.95 -0.45
C VAL A 51 5.94 -2.66 -1.67
N SER A 52 6.12 -3.66 -2.51
CA SER A 52 6.78 -3.54 -3.81
C SER A 52 5.70 -3.58 -4.88
N VAL A 53 5.49 -2.47 -5.58
CA VAL A 53 4.47 -2.34 -6.62
C VAL A 53 5.15 -2.34 -7.98
N ASP A 54 4.54 -2.97 -8.98
CA ASP A 54 5.01 -2.85 -10.36
C ASP A 54 5.04 -1.38 -10.79
N SER A 55 6.18 -0.98 -11.37
CA SER A 55 6.44 0.35 -11.92
C SER A 55 5.32 0.90 -12.82
N GLU A 56 4.60 0.05 -13.56
CA GLU A 56 3.51 0.48 -14.45
C GLU A 56 2.24 0.86 -13.67
N PHE A 57 2.09 0.38 -12.44
CA PHE A 57 0.88 0.54 -11.62
C PHE A 57 1.11 1.33 -10.33
N VAL A 58 2.37 1.64 -10.00
CA VAL A 58 2.75 2.35 -8.77
C VAL A 58 2.06 3.71 -8.62
N ASP A 59 1.93 4.48 -9.70
CA ASP A 59 1.35 5.81 -9.62
C ASP A 59 -0.16 5.72 -9.34
N ASN A 60 -0.86 4.78 -9.99
CA ASN A 60 -2.27 4.49 -9.71
C ASN A 60 -2.47 4.01 -8.27
N PHE A 61 -1.59 3.12 -7.77
CA PHE A 61 -1.65 2.62 -6.40
C PHE A 61 -1.51 3.76 -5.38
N VAL A 62 -0.53 4.64 -5.59
CA VAL A 62 -0.29 5.81 -4.73
C VAL A 62 -1.47 6.78 -4.78
N ASP A 63 -2.04 7.02 -5.96
CA ASP A 63 -3.21 7.89 -6.13
C ASP A 63 -4.45 7.33 -5.42
N GLU A 64 -4.65 6.01 -5.45
CA GLU A 64 -5.74 5.36 -4.71
C GLU A 64 -5.56 5.48 -3.19
N LEU A 65 -4.33 5.30 -2.70
CA LEU A 65 -4.01 5.52 -1.29
C LEU A 65 -4.22 6.99 -0.89
N ASN A 66 -3.80 7.95 -1.70
CA ASN A 66 -3.94 9.38 -1.41
C ASN A 66 -5.39 9.88 -1.35
N LYS A 67 -6.39 9.08 -1.77
CA LYS A 67 -7.82 9.40 -1.56
C LYS A 67 -8.23 9.37 -0.10
N PHE A 68 -7.48 8.69 0.76
CA PHE A 68 -7.72 8.67 2.21
C PHE A 68 -7.00 9.84 2.88
N GLU A 69 -7.74 10.66 3.63
CA GLU A 69 -7.15 11.78 4.37
C GLU A 69 -6.08 11.31 5.37
N LEU A 70 -5.01 12.06 5.59
CA LEU A 70 -3.99 11.75 6.61
C LEU A 70 -3.22 10.43 6.38
N ILE A 71 -3.13 9.96 5.14
CA ILE A 71 -2.14 8.94 4.75
C ILE A 71 -0.82 9.62 4.37
N ALA A 72 0.29 9.05 4.83
CA ALA A 72 1.63 9.44 4.40
C ALA A 72 2.14 8.36 3.47
N VAL A 73 2.45 8.71 2.21
CA VAL A 73 2.97 7.79 1.20
C VAL A 73 4.34 8.27 0.72
N LYS A 74 5.31 7.36 0.62
CA LYS A 74 6.67 7.61 0.14
C LYS A 74 7.08 6.55 -0.89
N LYS A 75 7.32 7.00 -2.12
CA LYS A 75 7.85 6.19 -3.22
C LYS A 75 9.38 6.22 -3.20
N HIS A 76 10.00 5.06 -3.40
CA HIS A 76 11.44 4.91 -3.52
C HIS A 76 11.77 4.38 -4.92
N ASN A 77 12.35 5.23 -5.77
CA ASN A 77 12.80 4.88 -7.12
C ASN A 77 14.17 4.20 -7.12
#